data_AF-C4V7K1-F1
#
_entry.id   AF-C4V7K1-F1
#
_cell.length_a   1.000
_cell.length_b   1.000
_cell.length_c   1.000
_cell.angle_alpha   90.00
_cell.angle_beta   90.00
_cell.angle_gamma   90.00
#
_symmetry.space_group_name_H-M   'P 1'
#
loop_
_entity.id
_entity.type
_entity.pdbx_description
1 polymer ?
#
loop_
_entity_poly.entity_id
_entity_poly.type
_entity_poly.pdbx_seq_one_letter_code
_entity_poly.pdbx_strand_id
1 'polypeptide(L)'
;MYSIFLITNFTLKFLSNEIRLFDNFNIEKIKVTVEPCDTKKCTIFSCRKINFIKDSVNLKDLVECKTHCKNGSEIWKNITDICNIKNDKFLVYLISGLHFAINLHIAYNYYNLYFFYYHNINVYLRQRKYFHNFMLLLLFIRKKIKFYAENKQINYKIDQEETNYINKLKQSIKEIGCLDCEKCQILGTLHFQGLINCIKVDKPSDLIYVVFVYKKLLKTLKVVYFFENIIQNN
;
A
#
# COMPACT_ATOMS: atom_id res chain seq x y z
N MET A 1 24.12 7.32 -6.56
CA MET A 1 23.36 7.88 -5.41
C MET A 1 22.44 9.03 -5.84
N TYR A 2 22.87 9.95 -6.72
CA TYR A 2 22.07 11.09 -7.23
C TYR A 2 20.80 10.75 -8.03
N SER A 3 20.70 9.55 -8.61
CA SER A 3 19.59 9.21 -9.50
C SER A 3 18.23 9.16 -8.80
N ILE A 4 18.12 8.57 -7.59
CA ILE A 4 16.84 8.46 -6.88
C ILE A 4 16.34 9.84 -6.46
N PHE A 5 17.21 10.68 -5.90
CA PHE A 5 16.85 12.03 -5.51
C PHE A 5 16.34 12.86 -6.70
N LEU A 6 17.10 12.88 -7.82
CA LEU A 6 16.72 13.63 -9.00
C LEU A 6 15.41 13.12 -9.62
N ILE A 7 15.24 11.80 -9.74
CA ILE A 7 14.00 11.18 -10.23
C ILE A 7 12.83 11.55 -9.33
N THR A 8 13.01 11.47 -8.01
CA THR A 8 11.96 11.79 -7.04
C THR A 8 11.58 13.26 -7.10
N ASN A 9 12.55 14.17 -7.12
CA ASN A 9 12.32 15.61 -7.21
C ASN A 9 11.58 15.98 -8.50
N PHE A 10 12.05 15.46 -9.64
CA PHE A 10 11.37 15.63 -10.92
C PHE A 10 9.93 15.11 -10.88
N THR A 11 9.72 13.90 -10.33
CA THR A 11 8.39 13.28 -10.23
C THR A 11 7.46 14.09 -9.32
N LEU A 12 7.94 14.60 -8.18
CA LEU A 12 7.15 15.46 -7.30
C LEU A 12 6.73 16.75 -8.00
N LYS A 13 7.63 17.38 -8.75
CA LYS A 13 7.30 18.57 -9.55
C LYS A 13 6.26 18.25 -10.62
N PHE A 14 6.44 17.15 -11.34
CA PHE A 14 5.54 16.68 -12.38
C PHE A 14 4.14 16.34 -11.84
N LEU A 15 4.05 15.73 -10.65
CA LEU A 15 2.79 15.32 -10.02
C LEU A 15 2.22 16.36 -9.05
N SER A 16 2.80 17.55 -8.96
CA SER A 16 2.44 18.57 -7.94
C SER A 16 0.94 18.88 -7.89
N ASN A 17 0.29 19.06 -9.04
CA ASN A 17 -1.15 19.31 -9.12
C ASN A 17 -1.99 18.12 -8.65
N GLU A 18 -1.60 16.90 -9.03
CA GLU A 18 -2.28 15.68 -8.61
C GLU A 18 -2.13 15.48 -7.09
N ILE A 19 -0.93 15.69 -6.56
CA ILE A 19 -0.65 15.64 -5.12
C ILE A 19 -1.56 16.60 -4.37
N ARG A 20 -1.65 17.86 -4.80
CA ARG A 20 -2.52 18.86 -4.16
C ARG A 20 -3.99 18.44 -4.17
N LEU A 21 -4.46 17.92 -5.31
CA LEU A 21 -5.84 17.46 -5.46
C LEU A 21 -6.15 16.29 -4.51
N PHE A 22 -5.26 15.30 -4.45
CA PHE A 22 -5.45 14.11 -3.64
C PHE A 22 -5.20 14.35 -2.14
N ASP A 23 -4.33 15.29 -1.76
CA ASP A 23 -4.17 15.71 -0.35
C ASP A 23 -5.49 16.29 0.19
N ASN A 24 -6.18 17.09 -0.62
CA ASN A 24 -7.47 17.70 -0.27
C ASN A 24 -8.67 16.73 -0.36
N PHE A 25 -8.54 15.62 -1.07
CA PHE A 25 -9.59 14.62 -1.19
C PHE A 25 -9.76 13.82 0.10
N ASN A 26 -10.73 14.15 0.93
CA ASN A 26 -10.90 13.52 2.24
C ASN A 26 -11.65 12.19 2.12
N ILE A 27 -10.97 11.07 2.44
CA ILE A 27 -11.61 9.79 2.67
C ILE A 27 -11.61 9.57 4.18
N GLU A 28 -12.76 9.79 4.82
CA GLU A 28 -12.83 9.65 6.28
C GLU A 28 -13.00 8.20 6.70
N LYS A 29 -13.87 7.46 5.99
CA LYS A 29 -14.24 6.10 6.34
C LYS A 29 -14.20 5.22 5.10
N ILE A 30 -13.66 4.01 5.25
CA ILE A 30 -13.73 2.95 4.24
C ILE A 30 -14.27 1.69 4.90
N LYS A 31 -15.13 0.97 4.18
CA LYS A 31 -15.61 -0.36 4.60
C LYS A 31 -14.49 -1.38 4.42
N VAL A 32 -14.24 -2.20 5.43
CA VAL A 32 -13.21 -3.24 5.35
C VAL A 32 -13.74 -4.49 6.02
N THR A 33 -13.75 -5.58 5.25
CA THR A 33 -13.98 -6.92 5.77
C THR A 33 -12.64 -7.62 5.87
N VAL A 34 -12.19 -7.91 7.09
CA VAL A 34 -11.01 -8.75 7.32
C VAL A 34 -11.45 -10.20 7.27
N GLU A 35 -10.84 -10.99 6.39
CA GLU A 35 -11.12 -12.42 6.33
C GLU A 35 -10.57 -13.11 7.58
N PRO A 36 -11.37 -13.95 8.26
CA PRO A 36 -10.91 -14.66 9.44
C PRO A 36 -9.81 -15.65 9.06
N CYS A 37 -8.77 -15.74 9.89
CA CYS A 37 -7.76 -16.78 9.75
C CYS A 37 -8.24 -18.04 10.45
N ASP A 38 -8.30 -19.16 9.72
CA ASP A 38 -8.75 -20.45 10.26
C ASP A 38 -7.77 -21.02 11.32
N THR A 39 -6.53 -20.52 11.39
CA THR A 39 -5.43 -21.21 12.09
C THR A 39 -4.79 -20.45 13.27
N LYS A 40 -4.99 -19.14 13.45
CA LYS A 40 -4.26 -18.38 14.50
C LYS A 40 -5.11 -17.31 15.20
N LYS A 41 -5.06 -17.32 16.54
CA LYS A 41 -5.62 -16.27 17.43
C LYS A 41 -4.58 -15.15 17.61
N CYS A 42 -5.02 -13.89 17.50
CA CYS A 42 -4.16 -12.74 17.80
C CYS A 42 -3.66 -12.75 19.25
N THR A 43 -2.49 -12.16 19.50
CA THR A 43 -1.97 -12.02 20.86
C THR A 43 -2.56 -10.78 21.55
N ILE A 44 -2.69 -10.83 22.89
CA ILE A 44 -3.29 -9.75 23.71
C ILE A 44 -2.61 -8.38 23.46
N PHE A 45 -1.31 -8.37 23.17
CA PHE A 45 -0.54 -7.14 22.93
C PHE A 45 -0.63 -6.59 21.51
N SER A 46 -1.09 -7.39 20.54
CA SER A 46 -1.17 -7.00 19.13
C SER A 46 -2.58 -6.53 18.71
N CYS A 47 -3.59 -6.78 19.56
CA CYS A 47 -4.96 -6.26 19.43
C CYS A 47 -5.16 -5.00 20.27
N ARG A 48 -4.71 -3.83 19.78
CA ARG A 48 -5.41 -2.59 20.16
C ARG A 48 -6.72 -2.60 19.38
N LYS A 49 -7.84 -2.81 20.07
CA LYS A 49 -9.19 -2.79 19.46
C LYS A 49 -9.33 -1.56 18.57
N ILE A 50 -9.47 -1.77 17.27
CA ILE A 50 -9.81 -0.69 16.35
C ILE A 50 -11.31 -0.48 16.45
N ASN A 51 -11.74 0.77 16.60
CA ASN A 51 -13.15 1.11 16.67
C ASN A 51 -13.77 0.98 15.28
N PHE A 52 -14.35 -0.20 14.99
CA PHE A 52 -15.23 -0.38 13.85
C PHE A 52 -16.55 0.36 14.09
N ILE A 53 -16.94 1.21 13.14
CA ILE A 53 -18.26 1.84 13.12
C ILE A 53 -19.00 1.25 11.92
N LYS A 54 -19.95 0.34 12.15
CA LYS A 54 -20.75 -0.31 11.07
C LYS A 54 -19.86 -0.89 9.94
N ASP A 55 -18.89 -1.73 10.30
CA ASP A 55 -17.92 -2.37 9.38
C ASP A 55 -17.03 -1.38 8.59
N SER A 56 -16.99 -0.12 9.03
CA SER A 56 -16.10 0.90 8.49
C SER A 56 -15.07 1.33 9.51
N VAL A 57 -13.88 1.64 9.01
CA VAL A 57 -12.75 2.13 9.80
C VAL A 57 -12.47 3.57 9.46
N ASN A 58 -12.15 4.37 10.46
CA ASN A 58 -11.70 5.74 10.27
C ASN A 58 -10.22 5.76 9.87
N LEU A 59 -9.91 6.27 8.68
CA LEU A 59 -8.54 6.25 8.15
C LEU A 59 -7.58 7.11 8.97
N LYS A 60 -8.08 8.13 9.70
CA LYS A 60 -7.25 8.98 10.58
C LYS A 60 -6.62 8.18 11.72
N ASP A 61 -7.30 7.12 12.16
CA ASP A 61 -6.84 6.25 13.25
C ASP A 61 -5.86 5.17 12.74
N LEU A 62 -5.72 5.02 11.41
CA LEU A 62 -4.95 3.98 10.74
C LEU A 62 -3.62 4.47 10.15
N VAL A 63 -2.85 5.25 10.92
CA VAL A 63 -1.50 5.68 10.49
C VAL A 63 -0.57 4.48 10.34
N GLU A 64 -0.15 4.13 9.14
CA GLU A 64 0.80 3.02 8.96
C GLU A 64 2.15 3.33 9.61
N CYS A 65 2.54 2.48 10.55
CA CYS A 65 3.69 2.66 11.43
C CYS A 65 4.26 1.30 11.85
N LYS A 66 5.43 1.30 12.49
CA LYS A 66 5.95 0.07 13.12
C LYS A 66 4.93 -0.45 14.14
N THR A 67 4.68 -1.76 14.09
CA THR A 67 3.86 -2.48 15.06
C THR A 67 4.68 -3.61 15.69
N HIS A 68 4.09 -4.33 16.65
CA HIS A 68 4.67 -5.54 17.23
C HIS A 68 4.28 -6.82 16.46
N CYS A 69 3.90 -6.69 15.18
CA CYS A 69 3.52 -7.82 14.35
C CYS A 69 4.70 -8.80 14.20
N LYS A 70 4.53 -10.06 14.62
CA LYS A 70 5.62 -11.05 14.67
C LYS A 70 5.68 -11.92 13.42
N ASN A 71 4.53 -12.19 12.81
CA ASN A 71 4.44 -13.08 11.65
C ASN A 71 4.44 -12.36 10.29
N GLY A 72 4.67 -11.05 10.25
CA GLY A 72 4.67 -10.29 9.00
C GLY A 72 5.63 -10.83 7.94
N SER A 73 6.83 -11.29 8.33
CA SER A 73 7.79 -11.88 7.38
C SER A 73 7.32 -13.22 6.79
N GLU A 74 6.63 -14.04 7.57
CA GLU A 74 6.02 -15.30 7.12
C GLU A 74 4.91 -15.00 6.10
N ILE A 75 4.02 -14.07 6.42
CA ILE A 75 2.94 -13.66 5.52
C ILE A 75 3.48 -13.09 4.20
N TRP A 76 4.52 -12.25 4.22
CA TRP A 76 5.13 -11.75 2.98
C TRP A 76 5.76 -12.86 2.13
N LYS A 77 6.30 -13.90 2.75
CA LYS A 77 6.81 -15.07 2.03
C LYS A 77 5.67 -15.84 1.35
N ASN A 78 4.56 -16.08 2.06
CA ASN A 78 3.39 -16.74 1.49
C ASN A 78 2.81 -15.96 0.31
N ILE A 79 2.66 -14.63 0.44
CA ILE A 79 2.21 -13.74 -0.65
C ILE A 79 3.15 -13.84 -1.86
N THR A 80 4.46 -13.86 -1.61
CA THR A 80 5.50 -13.99 -2.63
C THR A 80 5.36 -15.31 -3.40
N ASP A 81 5.08 -16.40 -2.69
CA ASP A 81 4.91 -17.73 -3.27
C ASP A 81 3.58 -17.83 -4.06
N ILE A 82 2.46 -17.34 -3.50
CA ILE A 82 1.14 -17.26 -4.16
C ILE A 82 1.22 -16.47 -5.47
N CYS A 83 1.87 -15.30 -5.44
CA CYS A 83 2.01 -14.45 -6.61
C CYS A 83 3.02 -15.01 -7.62
N ASN A 84 3.80 -16.05 -7.27
CA ASN A 84 4.89 -16.59 -8.06
C ASN A 84 5.79 -15.48 -8.63
N ILE A 85 6.27 -14.59 -7.76
CA ILE A 85 7.05 -13.41 -8.19
C ILE A 85 8.38 -13.78 -8.86
N LYS A 86 8.78 -15.04 -8.93
CA LYS A 86 9.97 -15.44 -9.69
C LYS A 86 9.73 -15.43 -11.19
N ASN A 87 8.49 -15.68 -11.62
CA ASN A 87 8.17 -15.93 -13.02
C ASN A 87 7.27 -14.84 -13.64
N ASP A 88 6.66 -14.02 -12.81
CA ASP A 88 5.63 -13.05 -13.23
C ASP A 88 6.10 -11.62 -13.00
N LYS A 89 6.62 -10.98 -14.06
CA LYS A 89 7.15 -9.61 -13.97
C LYS A 89 6.10 -8.59 -13.53
N PHE A 90 4.84 -8.78 -13.92
CA PHE A 90 3.76 -7.87 -13.56
C PHE A 90 3.49 -7.90 -12.05
N LEU A 91 3.29 -9.10 -11.51
CA LEU A 91 3.09 -9.28 -10.07
C LEU A 91 4.33 -8.90 -9.26
N VAL A 92 5.54 -9.10 -9.79
CA VAL A 92 6.78 -8.63 -9.12
C VAL A 92 6.69 -7.16 -8.78
N TYR A 93 6.44 -6.30 -9.77
CA TYR A 93 6.49 -4.87 -9.49
C TYR A 93 5.29 -4.41 -8.66
N LEU A 94 4.11 -5.03 -8.81
CA LEU A 94 2.96 -4.73 -7.96
C LEU A 94 3.25 -5.03 -6.48
N ILE A 95 3.66 -6.27 -6.19
CA ILE A 95 3.86 -6.73 -4.82
C ILE A 95 5.08 -6.07 -4.18
N SER A 96 6.22 -6.02 -4.86
CA SER A 96 7.43 -5.41 -4.30
C SER A 96 7.35 -3.88 -4.24
N GLY A 97 6.66 -3.23 -5.19
CA GLY A 97 6.38 -1.79 -5.13
C GLY A 97 5.46 -1.43 -3.97
N LEU A 98 4.44 -2.25 -3.70
CA LEU A 98 3.57 -2.07 -2.54
C LEU A 98 4.32 -2.34 -1.23
N HIS A 99 5.10 -3.42 -1.17
CA HIS A 99 5.92 -3.74 0.00
C HIS A 99 6.93 -2.63 0.31
N PHE A 100 7.54 -2.03 -0.73
CA PHE A 100 8.38 -0.84 -0.59
C PHE A 100 7.61 0.32 0.05
N ALA A 101 6.43 0.66 -0.47
CA ALA A 101 5.62 1.75 0.06
C ALA A 101 5.26 1.51 1.54
N ILE A 102 4.84 0.29 1.89
CA ILE A 102 4.50 -0.08 3.27
C ILE A 102 5.71 0.09 4.20
N ASN A 103 6.85 -0.47 3.82
CA ASN A 103 8.06 -0.36 4.64
C ASN A 103 8.58 1.07 4.76
N LEU A 104 8.38 1.93 3.76
CA LEU A 104 8.76 3.34 3.84
C LEU A 104 7.90 4.10 4.84
N HIS A 105 6.61 3.84 4.86
CA HIS A 105 5.72 4.41 5.86
C HIS A 105 6.05 3.92 7.27
N ILE A 106 6.39 2.64 7.43
CA ILE A 106 6.93 2.10 8.69
C ILE A 106 8.26 2.78 9.07
N ALA A 107 9.16 3.00 8.12
CA ALA A 107 10.44 3.68 8.35
C ALA A 107 10.23 5.14 8.75
N TYR A 108 9.27 5.83 8.14
CA TYR A 108 8.92 7.20 8.46
C TYR A 108 8.22 7.29 9.84
N ASN A 109 7.35 6.35 10.16
CA ASN A 109 6.62 6.31 11.43
C ASN A 109 7.15 5.20 12.34
N TYR A 110 8.45 5.16 12.62
CA TYR A 110 9.11 3.97 13.17
C TYR A 110 9.00 3.83 14.69
N TYR A 111 9.28 4.88 15.47
CA TYR A 111 9.05 4.88 16.92
C TYR A 111 8.01 5.91 17.28
N ASN A 112 6.99 5.53 18.04
CA ASN A 112 6.01 6.47 18.59
C ASN A 112 6.32 6.72 20.07
N LEU A 113 6.76 7.92 20.41
CA LEU A 113 7.00 8.36 21.79
C LEU A 113 6.19 9.64 22.02
N TYR A 114 5.29 9.64 23.02
CA TYR A 114 4.42 10.78 23.33
C TYR A 114 3.70 11.38 22.10
N PHE A 115 3.18 10.52 21.20
CA PHE A 115 2.52 10.92 19.95
C PHE A 115 3.43 11.49 18.85
N PHE A 116 4.75 11.54 19.08
CA PHE A 116 5.73 11.90 18.07
C PHE A 116 6.35 10.67 17.42
N TYR A 117 6.38 10.67 16.09
CA TYR A 117 6.99 9.61 15.30
C TYR A 117 8.45 9.95 14.96
N TYR A 118 9.37 9.05 15.31
CA TYR A 118 10.77 9.13 14.89
C TYR A 118 11.01 8.25 13.67
N HIS A 119 11.81 8.79 12.75
CA HIS A 119 12.18 8.14 11.50
C HIS A 119 13.34 7.17 11.69
N ASN A 120 13.39 6.11 10.88
CA ASN A 120 14.51 5.16 10.86
C ASN A 120 15.10 5.04 9.46
N ILE A 121 16.20 5.77 9.24
CA ILE A 121 16.91 5.81 7.95
C ILE A 121 17.48 4.45 7.53
N ASN A 122 17.88 3.60 8.47
CA ASN A 122 18.44 2.28 8.17
C ASN A 122 17.39 1.33 7.59
N VAL A 123 16.12 1.48 7.98
CA VAL A 123 15.01 0.77 7.34
C VAL A 123 14.85 1.26 5.91
N TYR A 124 14.86 2.57 5.68
CA TYR A 124 14.79 3.16 4.35
C TYR A 124 15.91 2.67 3.41
N LEU A 125 17.18 2.73 3.87
CA LEU A 125 18.34 2.34 3.07
C LEU A 125 18.23 0.89 2.57
N ARG A 126 17.72 -0.04 3.38
CA ARG A 126 17.50 -1.44 3.00
C ARG A 126 16.43 -1.62 1.92
N GLN A 127 15.47 -0.70 1.85
CA GLN A 127 14.35 -0.76 0.90
C GLN A 127 14.66 -0.08 -0.44
N ARG A 128 15.67 0.80 -0.52
CA ARG A 128 16.00 1.57 -1.75
C ARG A 128 16.11 0.71 -3.02
N LYS A 129 16.55 -0.55 -2.91
CA LYS A 129 16.63 -1.49 -4.04
C LYS A 129 15.29 -1.76 -4.75
N TYR A 130 14.15 -1.54 -4.09
CA TYR A 130 12.81 -1.72 -4.67
C TYR A 130 12.18 -0.43 -5.21
N PHE A 131 12.92 0.70 -5.19
CA PHE A 131 12.42 2.00 -5.64
C PHE A 131 11.89 1.97 -7.08
N HIS A 132 12.58 1.27 -7.99
CA HIS A 132 12.13 1.14 -9.38
C HIS A 132 10.74 0.48 -9.48
N ASN A 133 10.52 -0.60 -8.74
CA ASN A 133 9.24 -1.31 -8.74
C ASN A 133 8.12 -0.45 -8.14
N PHE A 134 8.43 0.36 -7.12
CA PHE A 134 7.52 1.36 -6.59
C PHE A 134 7.13 2.41 -7.65
N MET A 135 8.09 2.91 -8.44
CA MET A 135 7.80 3.87 -9.50
C MET A 135 6.90 3.26 -10.59
N LEU A 136 7.14 2.00 -10.98
CA LEU A 136 6.28 1.28 -11.92
C LEU A 136 4.85 1.13 -11.37
N LEU A 137 4.71 0.74 -10.11
CA LEU A 137 3.41 0.65 -9.44
C LEU A 137 2.69 2.02 -9.42
N LEU A 138 3.38 3.10 -9.06
CA LEU A 138 2.82 4.45 -9.04
C LEU A 138 2.28 4.85 -10.42
N LEU A 139 3.07 4.63 -11.47
CA LEU A 139 2.67 4.95 -12.85
C LEU A 139 1.49 4.08 -13.33
N PHE A 140 1.47 2.79 -12.97
CA PHE A 140 0.37 1.89 -13.28
C PHE A 140 -0.94 2.38 -12.66
N ILE A 141 -0.97 2.63 -11.35
CA ILE A 141 -2.18 3.10 -10.67
C ILE A 141 -2.61 4.47 -11.20
N ARG A 142 -1.66 5.38 -11.44
CA ARG A 142 -1.95 6.68 -12.04
C ARG A 142 -2.65 6.55 -13.39
N LYS A 143 -2.14 5.69 -14.27
CA LYS A 143 -2.75 5.42 -15.58
C LYS A 143 -4.19 4.93 -15.43
N LYS A 144 -4.44 4.03 -14.49
CA LYS A 144 -5.78 3.50 -14.19
C LYS A 144 -6.72 4.59 -13.65
N ILE A 145 -6.27 5.44 -12.73
CA ILE A 145 -7.07 6.58 -12.24
C ILE A 145 -7.46 7.53 -13.36
N LYS A 146 -6.52 7.88 -14.25
CA LYS A 146 -6.83 8.74 -15.41
C LYS A 146 -7.85 8.09 -16.33
N PHE A 147 -7.65 6.81 -16.63
CA PHE A 147 -8.60 6.03 -17.43
C PHE A 147 -10.01 6.08 -16.83
N TYR A 148 -10.17 5.90 -15.51
CA TYR A 148 -11.48 5.98 -14.84
C TYR A 148 -12.05 7.39 -14.78
N ALA A 149 -11.22 8.42 -14.69
CA ALA A 149 -11.66 9.81 -14.72
C ALA A 149 -12.21 10.21 -16.10
N GLU A 150 -11.60 9.70 -17.17
CA GLU A 150 -11.96 9.99 -18.56
C GLU A 150 -13.13 9.12 -19.05
N ASN A 151 -13.19 7.85 -18.61
CA ASN A 151 -14.17 6.88 -19.06
C ASN A 151 -15.21 6.61 -17.96
N LYS A 152 -16.38 7.23 -18.09
CA LYS A 152 -17.51 7.04 -17.15
C LYS A 152 -18.11 5.62 -17.17
N GLN A 153 -17.73 4.79 -18.14
CA GLN A 153 -18.21 3.41 -18.27
C GLN A 153 -17.12 2.41 -17.86
N ILE A 154 -17.46 1.53 -16.91
CA ILE A 154 -16.58 0.52 -16.33
C ILE A 154 -16.76 -0.84 -17.04
N ASN A 155 -17.15 -0.83 -18.32
CA ASN A 155 -17.43 -2.08 -19.03
C ASN A 155 -16.15 -2.62 -19.70
N TYR A 156 -15.15 -2.93 -18.87
CA TYR A 156 -13.90 -3.51 -19.30
C TYR A 156 -13.97 -5.04 -19.22
N LYS A 157 -13.80 -5.72 -20.36
CA LYS A 157 -13.69 -7.19 -20.39
C LYS A 157 -12.32 -7.57 -19.83
N ILE A 158 -12.32 -8.37 -18.77
CA ILE A 158 -11.11 -8.96 -18.22
C ILE A 158 -10.67 -10.12 -19.11
N ASP A 159 -9.39 -10.24 -19.38
CA ASP A 159 -8.83 -11.45 -19.97
C ASP A 159 -8.54 -12.56 -18.92
N GLN A 160 -8.09 -13.72 -19.40
CA GLN A 160 -7.79 -14.85 -18.52
C GLN A 160 -6.58 -14.58 -17.61
N GLU A 161 -5.65 -13.75 -18.06
CA GLU A 161 -4.41 -13.44 -17.35
C GLU A 161 -4.67 -12.49 -16.17
N GLU A 162 -5.42 -11.41 -16.41
CA GLU A 162 -5.89 -10.50 -15.38
C GLU A 162 -6.78 -11.22 -14.34
N THR A 163 -7.61 -12.17 -14.78
CA THR A 163 -8.40 -13.01 -13.87
C THR A 163 -7.50 -13.84 -12.95
N ASN A 164 -6.41 -14.41 -13.48
CA ASN A 164 -5.42 -15.13 -12.69
C ASN A 164 -4.73 -14.20 -11.67
N TYR A 165 -4.39 -12.98 -12.06
CA TYR A 165 -3.81 -11.97 -11.15
C TYR A 165 -4.75 -11.61 -10.01
N ILE A 166 -6.02 -11.36 -10.31
CA ILE A 166 -7.06 -11.06 -9.32
C ILE A 166 -7.19 -12.23 -8.33
N ASN A 167 -7.20 -13.47 -8.80
CA ASN A 167 -7.32 -14.65 -7.93
C ASN A 167 -6.13 -14.79 -6.99
N LYS A 168 -4.90 -14.60 -7.49
CA LYS A 168 -3.69 -14.59 -6.64
C LYS A 168 -3.75 -13.48 -5.59
N LEU A 169 -4.17 -12.27 -5.97
CA LEU A 169 -4.31 -11.15 -5.02
C LEU A 169 -5.40 -11.40 -3.97
N LYS A 170 -6.52 -12.03 -4.34
CA LYS A 170 -7.55 -12.46 -3.39
C LYS A 170 -7.02 -13.50 -2.41
N GLN A 171 -6.22 -14.46 -2.87
CA GLN A 171 -5.57 -15.42 -1.99
C GLN A 171 -4.57 -14.74 -1.05
N SER A 172 -3.85 -13.72 -1.50
CA SER A 172 -2.99 -12.90 -0.63
C SER A 172 -3.78 -12.14 0.45
N ILE A 173 -5.02 -11.73 0.20
CA ILE A 173 -5.89 -11.14 1.24
C ILE A 173 -6.21 -12.16 2.34
N LYS A 174 -6.44 -13.42 1.98
CA LYS A 174 -6.63 -14.50 2.97
C LYS A 174 -5.41 -14.65 3.89
N GLU A 175 -4.21 -14.65 3.30
CA GLU A 175 -2.96 -14.68 4.08
C GLU A 175 -2.80 -13.46 4.99
N ILE A 176 -3.18 -12.27 4.52
CA ILE A 176 -3.16 -11.04 5.32
C ILE A 176 -4.09 -11.15 6.54
N GLY A 177 -5.23 -11.83 6.40
CA GLY A 177 -6.13 -12.13 7.51
C GLY A 177 -5.46 -12.91 8.65
N CYS A 178 -4.35 -13.61 8.36
CA CYS A 178 -3.57 -14.35 9.36
C CYS A 178 -2.48 -13.53 10.06
N LEU A 179 -2.31 -12.24 9.76
CA LEU A 179 -1.41 -11.37 10.53
C LEU A 179 -1.86 -11.30 11.99
N ASP A 180 -0.92 -11.28 12.94
CA ASP A 180 -1.24 -11.17 14.37
C ASP A 180 -1.60 -9.73 14.80
N CYS A 181 -1.56 -8.75 13.90
CA CYS A 181 -1.85 -7.35 14.16
C CYS A 181 -3.06 -6.86 13.34
N GLU A 182 -4.15 -6.54 14.03
CA GLU A 182 -5.43 -6.08 13.45
C GLU A 182 -5.26 -4.87 12.52
N LYS A 183 -4.43 -3.90 12.91
CA LYS A 183 -4.12 -2.74 12.09
C LYS A 183 -3.43 -3.13 10.77
N CYS A 184 -2.50 -4.09 10.84
CA CYS A 184 -1.80 -4.60 9.67
C CYS A 184 -2.74 -5.42 8.77
N GLN A 185 -3.68 -6.18 9.35
CA GLN A 185 -4.73 -6.87 8.60
C GLN A 185 -5.57 -5.86 7.80
N ILE A 186 -6.14 -4.85 8.48
CA ILE A 186 -7.00 -3.84 7.84
C ILE A 186 -6.26 -3.09 6.73
N LEU A 187 -5.07 -2.55 7.03
CA LEU A 187 -4.27 -1.81 6.05
C LEU A 187 -3.83 -2.71 4.89
N GLY A 188 -3.38 -3.93 5.19
CA GLY A 188 -3.02 -4.92 4.18
C GLY A 188 -4.17 -5.23 3.24
N THR A 189 -5.35 -5.53 3.79
CA THR A 189 -6.57 -5.79 3.01
C THR A 189 -6.93 -4.60 2.14
N LEU A 190 -6.91 -3.37 2.68
CA LEU A 190 -7.17 -2.15 1.91
C LEU A 190 -6.20 -1.98 0.74
N HIS A 191 -4.90 -2.26 0.94
CA HIS A 191 -3.94 -2.16 -0.15
C HIS A 191 -4.21 -3.17 -1.26
N PHE A 192 -4.44 -4.43 -0.90
CA PHE A 192 -4.65 -5.49 -1.89
C PHE A 192 -6.01 -5.34 -2.59
N GLN A 193 -7.06 -4.89 -1.89
CA GLN A 193 -8.31 -4.48 -2.51
C GLN A 193 -8.09 -3.34 -3.50
N GLY A 194 -7.26 -2.34 -3.15
CA GLY A 194 -6.90 -1.28 -4.09
C GLY A 194 -6.16 -1.80 -5.32
N LEU A 195 -5.24 -2.76 -5.18
CA LEU A 195 -4.56 -3.39 -6.32
C LEU A 195 -5.53 -4.19 -7.20
N ILE A 196 -6.42 -5.01 -6.61
CA ILE A 196 -7.45 -5.75 -7.34
C ILE A 196 -8.31 -4.76 -8.14
N ASN A 197 -8.77 -3.69 -7.49
CA ASN A 197 -9.59 -2.68 -8.14
C ASN A 197 -8.82 -1.85 -9.17
N CYS A 198 -7.49 -1.77 -9.11
CA CYS A 198 -6.69 -1.18 -10.20
C CYS A 198 -6.66 -2.08 -11.45
N ILE A 199 -6.69 -3.41 -11.27
CA ILE A 199 -6.79 -4.34 -12.40
C ILE A 199 -8.19 -4.26 -12.97
N LYS A 200 -9.21 -4.42 -12.11
CA LYS A 200 -10.62 -4.39 -12.48
C LYS A 200 -11.48 -3.73 -11.39
N VAL A 201 -12.11 -2.61 -11.74
CA VAL A 201 -13.18 -2.02 -10.94
C VAL A 201 -14.49 -2.73 -11.28
N ASP A 202 -15.16 -3.31 -10.29
CA ASP A 202 -16.47 -3.92 -10.49
C ASP A 202 -17.60 -2.88 -10.42
N LYS A 203 -17.49 -1.93 -9.47
CA LYS A 203 -18.50 -0.88 -9.24
C LYS A 203 -17.84 0.48 -9.00
N PRO A 204 -18.52 1.60 -9.29
CA PRO A 204 -17.98 2.94 -8.99
C PRO A 204 -17.57 3.12 -7.51
N SER A 205 -18.25 2.44 -6.58
CA SER A 205 -17.90 2.43 -5.16
C SER A 205 -16.50 1.91 -4.87
N ASP A 206 -15.96 1.05 -5.73
CA ASP A 206 -14.68 0.37 -5.51
C ASP A 206 -13.49 1.25 -5.90
N LEU A 207 -13.74 2.36 -6.61
CA LEU A 207 -12.74 3.39 -6.89
C LEU A 207 -12.15 3.98 -5.61
N ILE A 208 -12.88 3.94 -4.49
CA ILE A 208 -12.37 4.43 -3.20
C ILE A 208 -11.10 3.69 -2.76
N TYR A 209 -10.99 2.40 -3.04
CA TYR A 209 -9.80 1.60 -2.70
C TYR A 209 -8.61 1.93 -3.62
N VAL A 210 -8.89 2.19 -4.91
CA VAL A 210 -7.89 2.65 -5.87
C VAL A 210 -7.33 4.01 -5.46
N VAL A 211 -8.22 4.95 -5.11
CA VAL A 211 -7.84 6.27 -4.61
C VAL A 211 -7.06 6.16 -3.31
N PHE A 212 -7.48 5.29 -2.38
CA PHE A 212 -6.78 5.05 -1.13
C PHE A 212 -5.31 4.64 -1.36
N VAL A 213 -5.08 3.64 -2.22
CA VAL A 213 -3.72 3.20 -2.55
C VAL A 213 -2.95 4.29 -3.28
N TYR A 214 -3.57 5.00 -4.22
CA TYR A 214 -2.87 6.08 -4.92
C TYR A 214 -2.42 7.21 -4.01
N LYS A 215 -3.30 7.66 -3.09
CA LYS A 215 -2.95 8.64 -2.05
C LYS A 215 -1.75 8.18 -1.22
N LYS A 216 -1.71 6.90 -0.84
CA LYS A 216 -0.58 6.31 -0.13
C LYS A 216 0.70 6.37 -0.95
N LEU A 217 0.67 6.00 -2.23
CA LEU A 217 1.86 6.04 -3.09
C LEU A 217 2.38 7.46 -3.32
N LEU A 218 1.49 8.44 -3.48
CA LEU A 218 1.88 9.86 -3.54
C LEU A 218 2.54 10.32 -2.24
N LYS A 219 2.01 9.89 -1.08
CA LYS A 219 2.63 10.17 0.22
C LYS A 219 3.97 9.45 0.37
N THR A 220 4.10 8.23 -0.14
CA THR A 220 5.36 7.49 -0.19
C THR A 220 6.42 8.27 -1.00
N LEU A 221 6.05 8.89 -2.12
CA LEU A 221 6.97 9.72 -2.91
C LEU A 221 7.53 10.90 -2.10
N LYS A 222 6.69 11.57 -1.30
CA LYS A 222 7.13 12.62 -0.35
C LYS A 222 8.10 12.06 0.70
N VAL A 223 7.83 10.85 1.21
CA VAL A 223 8.70 10.17 2.19
C VAL A 223 10.05 9.79 1.56
N VAL A 224 10.08 9.32 0.31
CA VAL A 224 11.35 9.09 -0.42
C VAL A 224 12.15 10.38 -0.47
N TYR A 225 11.55 11.48 -0.91
CA TYR A 225 12.21 12.77 -1.01
C TYR A 225 12.76 13.26 0.33
N PHE A 226 11.99 13.09 1.40
CA PHE A 226 12.43 13.40 2.76
C PHE A 226 13.71 12.63 3.14
N PHE A 227 13.73 11.31 2.97
CA PHE A 227 14.91 10.52 3.32
C PHE A 227 16.11 10.80 2.40
N GLU A 228 15.89 10.98 1.09
CA GLU A 228 16.97 11.33 0.16
C GLU A 228 17.60 12.69 0.50
N ASN A 229 16.81 13.68 0.93
CA ASN A 229 17.35 14.96 1.44
C ASN A 229 18.22 14.76 2.68
N ILE A 230 17.78 13.93 3.64
CA ILE A 230 18.58 13.64 4.84
C ILE A 230 19.93 13.01 4.45
N ILE A 231 19.93 12.10 3.46
CA ILE A 231 21.15 11.44 2.98
C ILE A 231 22.08 12.41 2.27
N GLN A 232 21.55 13.40 1.56
CA GLN A 232 22.39 14.38 0.84
C GLN A 232 23.02 15.43 1.75
N ASN A 233 22.39 15.71 2.89
CA ASN A 233 22.82 16.74 3.82
C ASN A 233 23.70 16.21 4.97
N ASN A 234 23.98 14.89 5.01
CA ASN A 234 24.89 14.24 5.96
C ASN A 234 26.01 13.54 5.21
#